data_AF-A0A059F4T5-F1
#
_entry.id   AF-A0A059F4T5-F1
#
_cell.length_a   1.000
_cell.length_b   1.000
_cell.length_c   1.000
_cell.angle_alpha   90.00
_cell.angle_beta   90.00
_cell.angle_gamma   90.00
#
_symmetry.space_group_name_H-M   'P 1'
#
loop_
_entity.id
_entity.type
_entity.pdbx_description
1 polymer ?
#
loop_
_entity_poly.entity_id
_entity_poly.type
_entity_poly.pdbx_seq_one_letter_code
_entity_poly.pdbx_strand_id
1 'polypeptide(L)'
;MQLQQQQQKTKNKEHTQDEIDLEIQEHIKKVEQENFDIVVHQREKLKEAHKKQKQTTQDLLKQGEQLSNISKTAGRIYKKSKEGEKTTEDIKREGRFFKFPKIFTKIKEIFKPKDKVLENINKKKEKKSEYKPSELDSKTGATTDDNLKLLLGDLRQMRKEAEFQNKEINKQKVDINHISKVSKESEHIMSKTTQELRKI
;
A
#
# COMPACT_ATOMS: atom_id res chain seq x y z
N MET A 1 -19.74 -35.79 -75.04
CA MET A 1 -18.40 -35.82 -74.40
C MET A 1 -18.05 -34.52 -73.65
N GLN A 2 -18.32 -33.34 -74.20
CA GLN A 2 -17.97 -32.05 -73.54
C GLN A 2 -18.75 -31.75 -72.24
N LEU A 3 -20.03 -32.14 -72.13
CA LEU A 3 -20.84 -31.90 -70.91
C LEU A 3 -20.34 -32.70 -69.69
N GLN A 4 -19.90 -33.94 -69.87
CA GLN A 4 -19.34 -34.78 -68.79
C GLN A 4 -18.01 -34.24 -68.27
N GLN A 5 -17.16 -33.71 -69.15
CA GLN A 5 -15.89 -33.08 -68.74
C GLN A 5 -16.10 -31.76 -67.99
N GLN A 6 -17.14 -30.99 -68.32
CA GLN A 6 -17.49 -29.79 -67.55
C GLN A 6 -18.02 -30.13 -66.15
N GLN A 7 -18.91 -31.14 -66.04
CA GLN A 7 -19.46 -31.58 -64.74
C GLN A 7 -18.40 -32.17 -63.81
N GLN A 8 -17.39 -32.89 -64.33
CA GLN A 8 -16.27 -33.38 -63.52
C GLN A 8 -15.35 -32.25 -63.05
N LYS A 9 -15.14 -31.22 -63.86
CA LYS A 9 -14.33 -30.05 -63.46
C LYS A 9 -15.01 -29.19 -62.40
N THR A 10 -16.33 -29.04 -62.44
CA THR A 10 -17.07 -28.34 -61.37
C THR A 10 -17.10 -29.13 -60.08
N LYS A 11 -17.37 -30.46 -60.14
CA LYS A 11 -17.33 -31.32 -58.94
C LYS A 11 -15.94 -31.37 -58.29
N ASN A 12 -14.87 -31.46 -59.07
CA ASN A 12 -13.52 -31.42 -58.51
C ASN A 12 -13.20 -30.06 -57.90
N LYS A 13 -13.63 -28.94 -58.52
CA LYS A 13 -13.44 -27.60 -57.94
C LYS A 13 -14.22 -27.42 -56.64
N GLU A 14 -15.47 -27.85 -56.56
CA GLU A 14 -16.26 -27.84 -55.33
C GLU A 14 -15.58 -28.68 -54.24
N HIS A 15 -15.16 -29.90 -54.56
CA HIS A 15 -14.48 -30.77 -53.59
C HIS A 15 -13.12 -30.21 -53.10
N THR A 16 -12.37 -29.53 -53.98
CA THR A 16 -11.10 -28.87 -53.59
C THR A 16 -11.36 -27.65 -52.72
N GLN A 17 -12.46 -26.93 -52.97
CA GLN A 17 -12.85 -25.75 -52.20
C GLN A 17 -13.39 -26.16 -50.81
N ASP A 18 -14.16 -27.24 -50.73
CA ASP A 18 -14.61 -27.83 -49.46
C ASP A 18 -13.43 -28.33 -48.62
N GLU A 19 -12.39 -28.92 -49.23
CA GLU A 19 -11.16 -29.34 -48.53
C GLU A 19 -10.36 -28.15 -47.99
N ILE A 20 -10.19 -27.09 -48.78
CA ILE A 20 -9.51 -25.85 -48.34
C ILE A 20 -10.31 -25.17 -47.21
N ASP A 21 -11.64 -25.13 -47.32
CA ASP A 21 -12.49 -24.54 -46.29
C ASP A 21 -12.46 -25.35 -44.99
N LEU A 22 -12.35 -26.68 -45.06
CA LEU A 22 -12.14 -27.55 -43.90
C LEU A 22 -10.77 -27.33 -43.24
N GLU A 23 -9.70 -27.24 -44.03
CA GLU A 23 -8.35 -26.97 -43.52
C GLU A 23 -8.28 -25.59 -42.83
N ILE A 24 -8.89 -24.56 -43.43
CA ILE A 24 -9.01 -23.23 -42.84
C ILE A 24 -9.81 -23.29 -41.53
N GLN A 25 -10.93 -24.02 -41.48
CA GLN A 25 -11.73 -24.17 -40.26
C GLN A 25 -10.96 -24.89 -39.14
N GLU A 26 -10.19 -25.93 -39.47
CA GLU A 26 -9.34 -26.61 -38.50
C GLU A 26 -8.23 -25.70 -37.98
N HIS A 27 -7.61 -24.91 -38.86
CA HIS A 27 -6.59 -23.94 -38.46
C HIS A 27 -7.17 -22.86 -37.55
N ILE A 28 -8.36 -22.34 -37.86
CA ILE A 28 -9.06 -21.35 -37.01
C ILE A 28 -9.34 -21.95 -35.62
N LYS A 29 -9.84 -23.19 -35.55
CA LYS A 29 -10.11 -23.88 -34.28
C LYS A 29 -8.84 -24.07 -33.45
N LYS A 30 -7.72 -24.44 -34.08
CA LYS A 30 -6.42 -24.58 -33.40
C LYS A 30 -5.96 -23.26 -32.82
N VAL A 31 -5.98 -22.18 -33.61
CA VAL A 31 -5.60 -20.84 -33.15
C VAL A 31 -6.50 -20.36 -32.00
N GLU A 32 -7.80 -20.61 -32.08
CA GLU A 32 -8.74 -20.25 -31.01
C GLU A 32 -8.45 -21.02 -29.71
N GLN A 33 -8.14 -22.31 -29.80
CA GLN A 33 -7.75 -23.11 -28.65
C GLN A 33 -6.44 -22.63 -28.03
N GLU A 34 -5.42 -22.33 -28.86
CA GLU A 34 -4.15 -21.78 -28.39
C GLU A 34 -4.36 -20.43 -27.68
N ASN A 35 -5.18 -19.55 -28.25
CA ASN A 35 -5.52 -18.28 -27.63
C ASN A 35 -6.23 -18.48 -26.28
N PHE A 36 -7.19 -19.41 -26.22
CA PHE A 36 -7.88 -19.76 -24.97
C PHE A 36 -6.88 -20.21 -23.90
N ASP A 37 -6.00 -21.16 -24.22
CA ASP A 37 -5.01 -21.70 -23.28
C ASP A 37 -4.04 -20.62 -22.79
N ILE A 38 -3.60 -19.73 -23.68
CA ILE A 38 -2.77 -18.57 -23.32
C ILE A 38 -3.51 -17.69 -22.30
N VAL A 39 -4.77 -17.33 -22.57
CA VAL A 39 -5.53 -16.43 -21.68
C VAL A 39 -5.76 -17.08 -20.31
N VAL A 40 -6.09 -18.37 -20.27
CA VAL A 40 -6.25 -19.12 -19.02
C VAL A 40 -4.95 -19.10 -18.20
N HIS A 41 -3.82 -19.43 -18.83
CA HIS A 41 -2.51 -19.41 -18.17
C HIS A 41 -2.14 -18.02 -17.64
N GLN A 42 -2.35 -16.97 -18.44
CA GLN A 42 -2.08 -15.60 -18.00
C GLN A 42 -2.98 -15.20 -16.82
N ARG A 43 -4.23 -15.64 -16.82
CA ARG A 43 -5.16 -15.39 -15.72
C ARG A 43 -4.73 -16.09 -14.43
N GLU A 44 -4.22 -17.31 -14.50
CA GLU A 44 -3.67 -18.01 -13.33
C GLU A 44 -2.48 -17.26 -12.74
N LYS A 45 -1.51 -16.87 -13.57
CA LYS A 45 -0.38 -16.02 -13.14
C LYS A 45 -0.86 -14.72 -12.50
N LEU A 46 -1.89 -14.10 -13.09
CA LEU A 46 -2.47 -12.87 -12.57
C LEU A 46 -3.13 -13.06 -11.21
N LYS A 47 -3.85 -14.16 -10.99
CA LYS A 47 -4.44 -14.50 -9.68
C LYS A 47 -3.37 -14.65 -8.60
N GLU A 48 -2.25 -15.31 -8.91
CA GLU A 48 -1.13 -15.42 -7.98
C GLU A 48 -0.51 -14.05 -7.66
N ALA A 49 -0.30 -13.22 -8.68
CA ALA A 49 0.22 -11.86 -8.52
C ALA A 49 -0.73 -11.00 -7.66
N HIS A 50 -2.04 -11.11 -7.88
CA HIS A 50 -3.06 -10.42 -7.10
C HIS A 50 -3.07 -10.88 -5.64
N LYS A 51 -2.89 -12.17 -5.36
CA LYS A 51 -2.75 -12.68 -3.98
C LYS A 51 -1.53 -12.07 -3.29
N LYS A 52 -0.38 -12.05 -3.95
CA LYS A 52 0.85 -11.40 -3.44
C LYS A 52 0.62 -9.92 -3.18
N GLN A 53 0.00 -9.21 -4.13
CA GLN A 53 -0.30 -7.79 -4.00
C GLN A 53 -1.20 -7.49 -2.79
N LYS A 54 -2.25 -8.30 -2.55
CA LYS A 54 -3.10 -8.16 -1.35
C LYS A 54 -2.31 -8.34 -0.06
N GLN A 55 -1.41 -9.33 -0.01
CA GLN A 55 -0.55 -9.54 1.14
C GLN A 55 0.36 -8.32 1.37
N THR A 56 0.97 -7.78 0.31
CA THR A 56 1.76 -6.55 0.37
C THR A 56 0.95 -5.38 0.92
N THR A 57 -0.32 -5.21 0.52
CA THR A 57 -1.18 -4.16 1.09
C THR A 57 -1.40 -4.36 2.59
N GLN A 58 -1.66 -5.59 3.03
CA GLN A 58 -1.85 -5.86 4.46
C GLN A 58 -0.60 -5.53 5.26
N ASP A 59 0.58 -5.86 4.74
CA ASP A 59 1.84 -5.56 5.41
C ASP A 59 2.14 -4.06 5.42
N LEU A 60 1.84 -3.34 4.33
CA LEU A 60 1.89 -1.88 4.32
C LEU A 60 0.99 -1.27 5.40
N LEU A 61 -0.24 -1.75 5.56
CA LEU A 61 -1.14 -1.25 6.59
C LEU A 61 -0.59 -1.50 8.01
N LYS A 62 -0.06 -2.70 8.28
CA LYS A 62 0.59 -3.02 9.57
C LYS A 62 1.79 -2.11 9.84
N GLN A 63 2.63 -1.87 8.83
CA GLN A 63 3.77 -0.95 8.94
C GLN A 63 3.31 0.48 9.24
N GLY A 64 2.22 0.93 8.61
CA GLY A 64 1.61 2.23 8.90
C GLY A 64 1.15 2.35 10.36
N GLU A 65 0.54 1.31 10.93
CA GLU A 65 0.18 1.28 12.35
C GLU A 65 1.41 1.32 13.28
N GLN A 66 2.46 0.58 12.93
CA GLN A 66 3.73 0.61 13.66
C GLN A 66 4.36 2.01 13.64
N LEU A 67 4.40 2.67 12.47
CA LEU A 67 4.90 4.05 12.34
C LEU A 67 4.08 5.04 13.18
N SER A 68 2.76 4.89 13.24
CA SER A 68 1.90 5.70 14.10
C SER A 68 2.27 5.56 15.59
N ASN A 69 2.56 4.33 16.04
CA ASN A 69 3.00 4.08 17.42
C ASN A 69 4.40 4.64 17.70
N ILE A 70 5.32 4.54 16.74
CA ILE A 70 6.66 5.13 16.82
C ILE A 70 6.57 6.65 16.90
N SER A 71 5.73 7.27 16.07
CA SER A 71 5.49 8.72 16.08
C SER A 71 4.99 9.23 17.44
N LYS A 72 4.01 8.54 18.04
CA LYS A 72 3.54 8.86 19.40
C LYS A 72 4.66 8.72 20.44
N THR A 73 5.49 7.69 20.30
CA THR A 73 6.62 7.47 21.22
C THR A 73 7.67 8.56 21.07
N ALA A 74 8.03 8.93 19.85
CA ALA A 74 8.96 10.02 19.57
C ALA A 74 8.45 11.35 20.16
N GLY A 75 7.17 11.67 19.99
CA GLY A 75 6.56 12.85 20.59
C GLY A 75 6.60 12.85 22.13
N ARG A 76 6.40 11.69 22.77
CA ARG A 76 6.54 11.55 24.24
C ARG A 76 7.97 11.74 24.69
N ILE A 77 8.94 11.17 23.97
CA ILE A 77 10.37 11.35 24.27
C ILE A 77 10.72 12.82 24.17
N TYR A 78 10.36 13.49 23.08
CA TYR A 78 10.59 14.93 22.91
C TYR A 78 10.06 15.77 24.08
N LYS A 79 8.80 15.52 24.49
CA LYS A 79 8.20 16.21 25.63
C LYS A 79 8.99 15.99 26.92
N LYS A 80 9.38 14.75 27.21
CA LYS A 80 10.21 14.42 28.38
C LYS A 80 11.60 15.05 28.31
N SER A 81 12.21 15.11 27.13
CA SER A 81 13.51 15.77 26.92
C SER A 81 13.42 17.26 27.24
N LYS A 82 12.35 17.94 26.80
CA LYS A 82 12.08 19.34 27.14
C LYS A 82 11.83 19.56 28.62
N GLU A 83 11.08 18.66 29.27
CA GLU A 83 10.89 18.70 30.73
C GLU A 83 12.23 18.54 31.47
N GLY A 84 13.08 17.59 31.05
CA GLY A 84 14.42 17.40 31.62
C GLY A 84 15.36 18.58 31.41
N GLU A 85 15.31 19.23 30.25
CA GLU A 85 16.02 20.49 29.98
C GLU A 85 15.62 21.56 31.00
N LYS A 86 14.31 21.79 31.18
CA LYS A 86 13.77 22.75 32.14
C LYS A 86 14.18 22.43 33.58
N THR A 87 14.06 21.16 34.00
CA THR A 87 14.48 20.74 35.35
C THR A 87 15.97 20.97 35.57
N THR A 88 16.81 20.74 34.56
CA THR A 88 18.25 21.00 34.65
C THR A 88 18.56 22.49 34.79
N GLU A 89 17.83 23.35 34.08
CA GLU A 89 17.93 24.80 34.26
C GLU A 89 17.52 25.24 35.67
N ASP A 90 16.45 24.66 36.22
CA ASP A 90 16.01 24.92 37.59
C ASP A 90 17.08 24.48 38.62
N ILE A 91 17.65 23.27 38.49
CA ILE A 91 18.75 22.79 39.34
C ILE A 91 19.95 23.73 39.26
N LYS A 92 20.34 24.15 38.05
CA LYS A 92 21.46 25.08 37.84
C LYS A 92 21.19 26.43 38.52
N ARG A 93 19.94 26.91 38.48
CA ARG A 93 19.53 28.13 39.16
C ARG A 93 19.63 27.97 40.68
N GLU A 94 19.08 26.89 41.25
CA GLU A 94 19.12 26.62 42.69
C GLU A 94 20.55 26.39 43.22
N GLY A 95 21.38 25.64 42.48
CA GLY A 95 22.79 25.45 42.81
C GLY A 95 23.61 26.76 42.78
N ARG A 96 23.24 27.73 41.93
CA ARG A 96 23.79 29.10 41.97
C ARG A 96 23.33 29.87 43.21
N PHE A 97 22.09 29.68 43.66
CA PHE A 97 21.59 30.28 44.90
C PHE A 97 22.26 29.72 46.16
N PHE A 98 22.77 28.48 46.15
CA PHE A 98 23.60 27.96 47.26
C PHE A 98 25.00 28.60 47.33
N LYS A 99 25.46 29.27 46.28
CA LYS A 99 26.71 30.07 46.29
C LYS A 99 26.49 31.53 46.69
N PHE A 100 25.25 31.95 46.95
CA PHE A 100 24.94 33.29 47.47
C PHE A 100 24.22 33.18 48.82
N PRO A 101 24.72 33.85 49.89
CA PRO A 101 24.04 33.82 51.17
C PRO A 101 22.69 34.53 51.06
N LYS A 102 21.61 33.77 51.22
CA LYS A 102 20.26 34.18 51.67
C LYS A 102 19.74 35.53 51.18
N ILE A 103 19.18 35.62 49.97
CA ILE A 103 18.13 36.64 49.76
C ILE A 103 17.06 36.25 48.72
N PHE A 104 15.83 36.22 49.23
CA PHE A 104 14.52 36.36 48.56
C PHE A 104 13.74 35.15 48.00
N THR A 105 12.77 34.85 48.84
CA THR A 105 11.43 34.26 48.72
C THR A 105 10.55 34.70 47.53
N LYS A 106 9.54 33.83 47.28
CA LYS A 106 8.25 34.02 46.58
C LYS A 106 8.24 34.00 45.05
N ILE A 107 8.02 32.81 44.49
CA ILE A 107 7.18 32.64 43.30
C ILE A 107 6.17 31.52 43.58
N LYS A 108 5.01 31.92 44.10
CA LYS A 108 3.77 31.13 44.07
C LYS A 108 3.05 31.47 42.77
N GLU A 109 2.36 30.45 42.21
CA GLU A 109 1.28 30.54 41.22
C GLU A 109 1.64 30.82 39.74
N ILE A 110 2.18 29.84 39.03
CA ILE A 110 1.86 29.64 37.60
C ILE A 110 1.78 28.14 37.28
N PHE A 111 0.70 27.49 37.69
CA PHE A 111 0.24 26.24 37.07
C PHE A 111 -1.30 26.24 37.04
N LYS A 112 -1.85 26.95 36.05
CA LYS A 112 -3.22 26.69 35.58
C LYS A 112 -3.12 25.75 34.39
N PRO A 113 -3.84 24.61 34.38
CA PRO A 113 -3.90 23.76 33.21
C PRO A 113 -4.90 24.37 32.22
N LYS A 114 -4.42 24.74 31.03
CA LYS A 114 -5.27 24.89 29.85
C LYS A 114 -4.51 24.33 28.66
N ASP A 115 -4.75 23.06 28.39
CA ASP A 115 -4.59 22.50 27.05
C ASP A 115 -5.85 21.68 26.73
N LYS A 116 -6.84 22.38 26.16
CA LYS A 116 -7.68 21.80 25.11
C LYS A 116 -6.89 21.93 23.80
N VAL A 117 -7.25 21.13 22.79
CA VAL A 117 -6.74 21.09 21.38
C VAL A 117 -5.66 19.99 21.22
N LEU A 118 -5.82 18.86 20.51
CA LEU A 118 -6.76 18.40 19.48
C LEU A 118 -7.17 16.93 19.69
N GLU A 119 -8.45 16.69 19.97
CA GLU A 119 -9.14 15.50 19.51
C GLU A 119 -9.89 15.88 18.24
N ASN A 120 -9.52 15.26 17.11
CA ASN A 120 -10.42 14.93 16.00
C ASN A 120 -9.59 14.29 14.88
N ILE A 121 -9.39 12.97 14.96
CA ILE A 121 -9.13 12.17 13.77
C ILE A 121 -10.31 11.25 13.58
N ASN A 122 -11.21 11.75 12.74
CA ASN A 122 -12.40 11.08 12.22
C ASN A 122 -11.99 9.70 11.67
N LYS A 123 -12.29 8.63 12.41
CA LYS A 123 -12.21 7.25 11.90
C LYS A 123 -13.40 7.01 10.98
N LYS A 124 -13.34 7.52 9.75
CA LYS A 124 -14.16 6.95 8.66
C LYS A 124 -13.61 5.56 8.37
N LYS A 125 -14.22 4.55 9.01
CA LYS A 125 -14.13 3.16 8.56
C LYS A 125 -14.76 3.12 7.17
N GLU A 126 -13.96 3.24 6.13
CA GLU A 126 -14.40 2.84 4.79
C GLU A 126 -14.69 1.34 4.85
N LYS A 127 -15.93 0.98 4.50
CA LYS A 127 -16.35 -0.40 4.36
C LYS A 127 -15.45 -1.05 3.32
N LYS A 128 -14.55 -1.93 3.76
CA LYS A 128 -13.82 -2.85 2.89
C LYS A 128 -14.87 -3.68 2.16
N SER A 129 -15.03 -3.46 0.86
CA SER A 129 -15.78 -4.37 0.00
C SER A 129 -14.98 -5.67 -0.03
N GLU A 130 -15.50 -6.69 0.65
CA GLU A 130 -14.93 -8.01 0.65
C GLU A 130 -15.07 -8.59 -0.77
N TYR A 131 -13.93 -8.79 -1.43
CA TYR A 131 -13.86 -9.35 -2.77
C TYR A 131 -14.15 -10.85 -2.70
N LYS A 132 -15.23 -11.29 -3.34
CA LYS A 132 -15.39 -12.68 -3.77
C LYS A 132 -14.84 -12.77 -5.20
N PRO A 133 -13.81 -13.61 -5.46
CA PRO A 133 -13.45 -13.94 -6.83
C PRO A 133 -14.69 -14.48 -7.54
N SER A 134 -15.08 -13.88 -8.68
CA SER A 134 -16.06 -14.50 -9.55
C SER A 134 -15.36 -15.67 -10.26
N GLU A 135 -15.49 -16.84 -9.67
CA GLU A 135 -15.14 -18.10 -10.31
C GLU A 135 -16.13 -18.32 -11.45
N LEU A 136 -15.59 -18.46 -12.66
CA LEU A 136 -16.36 -19.03 -13.75
C LEU A 136 -16.07 -20.52 -13.65
N ASP A 137 -17.13 -21.29 -13.42
CA ASP A 137 -17.07 -22.73 -13.27
C ASP A 137 -16.49 -23.29 -14.58
N SER A 138 -15.30 -23.89 -14.51
CA SER A 138 -14.57 -24.41 -15.68
C SER A 138 -15.33 -25.52 -16.43
N LYS A 139 -16.48 -25.92 -15.91
CA LYS A 139 -17.37 -26.97 -16.42
C LYS A 139 -18.37 -26.48 -17.47
N THR A 140 -18.45 -25.18 -17.76
CA THR A 140 -19.41 -24.63 -18.73
C THR A 140 -18.72 -23.73 -19.74
N GLY A 141 -18.30 -24.30 -20.88
CA GLY A 141 -18.15 -23.63 -22.19
C GLY A 141 -17.69 -22.17 -22.22
N ALA A 142 -16.74 -21.77 -21.38
CA ALA A 142 -16.30 -20.38 -21.30
C ALA A 142 -15.54 -20.03 -22.58
N THR A 143 -15.91 -18.93 -23.23
CA THR A 143 -15.22 -18.48 -24.44
C THR A 143 -13.92 -17.76 -24.10
N THR A 144 -13.01 -17.64 -25.07
CA THR A 144 -11.80 -16.81 -24.96
C THR A 144 -12.14 -15.38 -24.54
N ASP A 145 -13.23 -14.82 -25.11
CA ASP A 145 -13.74 -13.49 -24.80
C ASP A 145 -14.17 -13.33 -23.33
N ASP A 146 -14.82 -14.34 -22.75
CA ASP A 146 -15.23 -14.30 -21.35
C ASP A 146 -14.01 -14.30 -20.42
N ASN A 147 -12.99 -15.09 -20.73
CA ASN A 147 -11.74 -15.09 -19.98
C ASN A 147 -10.96 -13.78 -20.13
N LEU A 148 -10.96 -13.17 -21.33
CA LEU A 148 -10.35 -11.85 -21.55
C LEU A 148 -11.05 -10.75 -20.74
N LYS A 149 -12.39 -10.77 -20.65
CA LYS A 149 -13.16 -9.83 -19.81
C LYS A 149 -12.80 -9.97 -18.33
N LEU A 150 -12.66 -11.21 -17.84
CA LEU A 150 -12.26 -11.47 -16.45
C LEU A 150 -10.83 -11.01 -16.20
N LEU A 151 -9.90 -11.32 -17.11
CA LEU A 151 -8.51 -10.87 -17.04
C LEU A 151 -8.43 -9.33 -16.97
N LEU A 152 -9.21 -8.63 -17.79
CA LEU A 152 -9.29 -7.17 -17.76
C LEU A 152 -9.85 -6.66 -16.43
N GLY A 153 -10.85 -7.34 -15.87
CA GLY A 153 -11.40 -7.05 -14.54
C GLY A 153 -10.35 -7.16 -13.44
N ASP A 154 -9.62 -8.29 -13.41
CA ASP A 154 -8.54 -8.55 -12.47
C ASP A 154 -7.43 -7.47 -12.58
N LEU A 155 -7.02 -7.11 -13.81
CA LEU A 155 -6.02 -6.06 -14.06
C LEU A 155 -6.48 -4.69 -13.55
N ARG A 156 -7.74 -4.30 -13.79
CA ARG A 156 -8.30 -3.04 -13.29
C ARG A 156 -8.32 -2.99 -11.77
N GLN A 157 -8.61 -4.11 -11.11
CA GLN A 157 -8.58 -4.20 -9.65
C GLN A 157 -7.15 -4.08 -9.12
N MET A 158 -6.19 -4.82 -9.70
CA MET A 158 -4.78 -4.73 -9.32
C MET A 158 -4.23 -3.30 -9.48
N ARG A 159 -4.68 -2.57 -10.50
CA ARG A 159 -4.34 -1.15 -10.65
C ARG A 159 -4.87 -0.30 -9.50
N LYS A 160 -6.14 -0.45 -9.13
CA LYS A 160 -6.73 0.28 -7.99
C LYS A 160 -5.99 -0.02 -6.68
N GLU A 161 -5.65 -1.29 -6.46
CA GLU A 161 -4.88 -1.72 -5.30
C GLU A 161 -3.48 -1.08 -5.30
N ALA A 162 -2.80 -1.04 -6.45
CA ALA A 162 -1.49 -0.38 -6.58
C ALA A 162 -1.57 1.13 -6.30
N GLU A 163 -2.61 1.80 -6.79
CA GLU A 163 -2.86 3.21 -6.48
C GLU A 163 -3.08 3.44 -4.98
N PHE A 164 -3.78 2.54 -4.30
CA PHE A 164 -3.93 2.56 -2.85
C PHE A 164 -2.60 2.35 -2.12
N GLN A 165 -1.82 1.35 -2.51
CA GLN A 165 -0.49 1.09 -1.95
C GLN A 165 0.43 2.31 -2.10
N ASN A 166 0.42 2.98 -3.25
CA ASN A 166 1.20 4.19 -3.47
C ASN A 166 0.79 5.34 -2.52
N LYS A 167 -0.51 5.50 -2.25
CA LYS A 167 -1.00 6.50 -1.29
C LYS A 167 -0.50 6.19 0.13
N GLU A 168 -0.59 4.93 0.56
CA GLU A 168 -0.11 4.52 1.88
C GLU A 168 1.41 4.68 2.01
N ILE A 169 2.19 4.32 0.99
CA ILE A 169 3.64 4.54 0.97
C ILE A 169 3.99 6.02 1.13
N ASN A 170 3.31 6.90 0.39
CA ASN A 170 3.57 8.34 0.48
C ASN A 170 3.23 8.91 1.87
N LYS A 171 2.12 8.46 2.47
CA LYS A 171 1.76 8.80 3.84
C LYS A 171 2.84 8.35 4.84
N GLN A 172 3.28 7.10 4.73
CA GLN A 172 4.31 6.55 5.61
C GLN A 172 5.66 7.28 5.47
N LYS A 173 6.04 7.71 4.25
CA LYS A 173 7.23 8.56 4.04
C LYS A 173 7.14 9.88 4.81
N VAL A 174 5.97 10.52 4.83
CA VAL A 174 5.75 11.74 5.60
C VAL A 174 5.88 11.46 7.10
N ASP A 175 5.29 10.37 7.59
CA ASP A 175 5.39 9.96 9.00
C ASP A 175 6.85 9.69 9.42
N ILE A 176 7.62 8.97 8.59
CA ILE A 176 9.04 8.70 8.81
C ILE A 176 9.85 10.00 8.89
N ASN A 177 9.59 10.95 7.98
CA ASN A 177 10.26 12.24 7.99
C ASN A 177 9.94 13.04 9.26
N HIS A 178 8.69 13.01 9.73
CA HIS A 178 8.29 13.64 10.98
C HIS A 178 8.98 13.01 12.19
N ILE A 179 8.94 11.68 12.30
CA ILE A 179 9.63 10.91 13.34
C ILE A 179 11.12 11.27 13.37
N SER A 180 11.78 11.29 12.21
CA SER A 180 13.21 11.60 12.10
C SER A 180 13.53 13.00 12.63
N LYS A 181 12.73 14.02 12.29
CA LYS A 181 12.91 15.38 12.78
C LYS A 181 12.76 15.47 14.30
N VAL A 182 11.67 14.92 14.83
CA VAL A 182 11.39 14.95 16.29
C VAL A 182 12.46 14.18 17.07
N SER A 183 12.90 13.03 16.58
CA SER A 183 13.95 12.25 17.23
C SER A 183 15.29 12.97 17.25
N LYS A 184 15.71 13.58 16.13
CA LYS A 184 16.95 14.38 16.07
C LYS A 184 16.93 15.56 17.04
N GLU A 185 15.80 16.27 17.12
CA GLU A 185 15.67 17.38 18.05
C GLU A 185 15.69 16.90 19.51
N SER A 186 15.00 15.80 19.80
CA SER A 186 15.00 15.17 21.14
C SER A 186 16.40 14.78 21.58
N GLU A 187 17.18 14.15 20.68
CA GLU A 187 18.56 13.74 20.92
C GLU A 187 19.46 14.95 21.18
N HIS A 188 19.32 16.01 20.39
CA HIS A 188 20.06 17.25 20.61
C HIS A 188 19.79 17.85 22.00
N ILE A 189 18.52 17.94 22.40
CA ILE A 189 18.13 18.43 23.72
C ILE A 189 18.74 17.55 24.81
N MET A 190 18.56 16.23 24.73
CA MET A 190 19.09 15.29 25.73
C MET A 190 20.61 15.38 25.86
N SER A 191 21.33 15.51 24.74
CA SER A 191 22.78 15.67 24.72
C SER A 191 23.21 16.96 25.42
N LYS A 192 22.58 18.09 25.06
CA LYS A 192 22.82 19.39 25.71
C LYS A 192 22.50 19.34 27.20
N THR A 193 21.36 18.79 27.59
CA THR A 193 20.96 18.61 29.00
C THR A 193 21.97 17.76 29.76
N THR A 194 22.44 16.66 29.17
CA THR A 194 23.47 15.79 29.77
C THR A 194 24.78 16.54 29.98
N GLN A 195 25.22 17.33 28.99
CA GLN A 195 26.42 18.16 29.12
C GLN A 195 26.28 19.21 30.21
N GLU A 196 25.11 19.84 30.36
CA GLU A 196 24.86 20.82 31.42
C GLU A 196 24.84 20.16 32.81
N LEU A 197 24.17 19.01 32.97
CA LEU A 197 24.16 18.26 34.23
C LEU A 197 25.56 17.85 34.69
N ARG A 198 26.47 17.50 33.75
CA ARG A 198 27.88 17.17 34.09
C ARG A 198 28.69 18.37 34.63
N LYS A 199 28.24 19.60 34.39
CA LYS A 199 28.91 20.83 34.84
C LYS A 199 28.38 21.34 36.19
N ILE A 200 27.25 20.82 36.65
CA ILE A 200 26.62 21.15 37.94
C ILE A 200 27.27 20.27 39.00
#